data_AF-A0AAN8SXQ4-F1
#
_entry.id   AF-A0AAN8SXQ4-F1
#
_cell.length_a   1.000
_cell.length_b   1.000
_cell.length_c   1.000
_cell.angle_alpha   90.00
_cell.angle_beta   90.00
_cell.angle_gamma   90.00
#
_symmetry.space_group_name_H-M   'P 1'
#
loop_
_entity.id
_entity.type
_entity.pdbx_description
1 polymer ?
#
loop_
_entity_poly.entity_id
_entity_poly.type
_entity_poly.pdbx_seq_one_letter_code
_entity_poly.pdbx_strand_id
1 'polypeptide(L)'
;MVFGANQFRKAVAYYVVEYRRQIKLRPNERQRMRVKCKNPNCTWLVYASIDRDSGDFIVKNYHHVHKCIPLNMNKLCNSKLIARKFKDKIVSQPYIRIWEIQDLFRNSLVFYVGKKLQG
;
A
#
# COMPACT_ATOMS: atom_id res chain seq x y z
N MET A 1 -5.15 -13.81 -13.29
CA MET A 1 -4.45 -12.50 -13.28
C MET A 1 -3.01 -12.74 -12.82
N VAL A 2 -2.05 -12.63 -13.73
CA VAL A 2 -0.62 -12.72 -13.41
C VAL A 2 -0.16 -11.33 -12.99
N PHE A 3 0.28 -11.18 -11.74
CA PHE A 3 0.83 -9.91 -11.25
C PHE A 3 2.34 -10.03 -11.15
N GLY A 4 3.11 -9.23 -11.87
CA GLY A 4 4.55 -9.15 -11.59
C GLY A 4 4.81 -8.78 -10.13
N ALA A 5 5.90 -9.26 -9.52
CA ALA A 5 6.22 -9.01 -8.11
C ALA A 5 6.17 -7.51 -7.75
N ASN A 6 6.58 -6.63 -8.66
CA ASN A 6 6.47 -5.19 -8.46
C ASN A 6 5.02 -4.71 -8.41
N GLN A 7 4.16 -5.19 -9.30
CA GLN A 7 2.73 -4.81 -9.30
C GLN A 7 2.03 -5.30 -8.03
N PHE A 8 2.37 -6.48 -7.54
CA PHE A 8 1.87 -6.97 -6.26
C PHE A 8 2.33 -6.08 -5.08
N ARG A 9 3.61 -5.69 -5.01
CA ARG A 9 4.09 -4.72 -3.99
C ARG A 9 3.30 -3.41 -4.02
N LYS A 10 2.99 -2.92 -5.23
CA LYS A 10 2.20 -1.70 -5.42
C LYS A 10 0.77 -1.87 -4.90
N ALA A 11 0.10 -2.96 -5.28
CA ALA A 11 -1.26 -3.27 -4.85
C ALA A 11 -1.36 -3.40 -3.33
N VAL A 12 -0.44 -4.14 -2.70
CA VAL A 12 -0.36 -4.26 -1.24
C VAL A 12 -0.14 -2.90 -0.58
N ALA A 13 0.76 -2.06 -1.11
CA ALA A 13 1.00 -0.75 -0.54
C ALA A 13 -0.24 0.15 -0.62
N TYR A 14 -0.98 0.12 -1.73
CA TYR A 14 -2.23 0.86 -1.87
C TYR A 14 -3.31 0.37 -0.91
N TYR A 15 -3.53 -0.95 -0.83
CA TYR A 15 -4.44 -1.57 0.13
C TYR A 15 -4.14 -1.11 1.56
N VAL A 16 -2.87 -1.20 1.97
CA VAL A 16 -2.47 -0.88 3.34
C VAL A 16 -2.69 0.59 3.67
N VAL A 17 -2.47 1.49 2.72
CA VAL A 17 -2.74 2.91 2.89
C VAL A 17 -4.24 3.18 2.97
N GLU A 18 -5.03 2.61 2.06
CA GLU A 18 -6.48 2.82 1.98
C GLU A 18 -7.23 2.31 3.22
N TYR A 19 -6.92 1.09 3.66
CA TYR A 19 -7.53 0.49 4.85
C TYR A 19 -6.80 0.85 6.15
N ARG A 20 -5.84 1.78 6.08
CA ARG A 20 -5.05 2.31 7.20
C ARG A 20 -4.45 1.23 8.10
N ARG A 21 -3.83 0.23 7.48
CA ARG A 21 -3.19 -0.88 8.17
C ARG A 21 -1.69 -0.61 8.34
N GLN A 22 -1.04 -1.34 9.24
CA GLN A 22 0.42 -1.43 9.26
C GLN A 22 0.81 -2.87 8.98
N ILE A 23 1.75 -3.04 8.05
CA ILE A 23 2.27 -4.34 7.67
C ILE A 23 3.77 -4.42 7.92
N LYS A 24 4.25 -5.65 8.09
CA LYS A 24 5.66 -6.02 8.05
C LYS A 24 5.88 -6.83 6.78
N LEU A 25 6.71 -6.30 5.89
CA LEU A 25 7.33 -7.07 4.81
C LEU A 25 8.43 -7.91 5.44
N ARG A 26 8.47 -9.22 5.17
CA ARG A 26 9.69 -9.99 5.43
C ARG A 26 10.74 -9.55 4.41
N PRO A 27 11.89 -8.98 4.83
CA PRO A 27 12.96 -8.68 3.91
C PRO A 27 13.50 -9.98 3.32
N ASN A 28 14.01 -9.91 2.09
CA ASN A 28 15.03 -10.81 1.55
C ASN A 28 14.64 -12.00 0.65
N GLU A 29 13.48 -12.00 -0.02
CA GLU A 29 13.24 -12.99 -1.09
C GLU A 29 12.80 -12.28 -2.38
N ARG A 30 13.67 -12.27 -3.42
CA ARG A 30 13.34 -11.66 -4.73
C ARG A 30 12.14 -12.36 -5.38
N GLN A 31 12.04 -13.68 -5.18
CA GLN A 31 11.05 -14.56 -5.80
C GLN A 31 9.79 -14.78 -4.96
N ARG A 32 9.74 -14.27 -3.72
CA ARG A 32 8.67 -14.56 -2.77
C ARG A 32 8.40 -13.34 -1.92
N MET A 33 7.14 -13.10 -1.62
CA MET A 33 6.73 -12.01 -0.75
C MET A 33 5.77 -12.51 0.29
N ARG A 34 6.16 -12.32 1.54
CA ARG A 34 5.30 -12.54 2.69
C ARG A 34 5.06 -11.23 3.38
N VAL A 35 3.79 -10.85 3.43
CA VAL A 35 3.31 -9.61 4.02
C VAL A 35 2.37 -9.98 5.14
N LYS A 36 2.66 -9.53 6.37
CA LYS A 36 1.80 -9.76 7.53
C LYS A 36 1.40 -8.45 8.17
N CYS A 37 0.26 -8.42 8.87
CA CYS A 37 -0.04 -7.30 9.73
C CYS A 37 1.04 -7.15 10.81
N LYS A 38 1.31 -5.90 11.21
CA LYS A 38 2.29 -5.59 12.26
C LYS A 38 1.76 -5.90 13.66
N ASN A 39 0.44 -5.84 13.85
CA ASN A 39 -0.21 -6.17 15.12
C ASN A 39 -0.08 -7.70 15.37
N PRO A 40 0.48 -8.12 16.52
CA PRO A 40 0.73 -9.53 16.82
C PRO A 40 -0.56 -10.37 16.92
N ASN A 41 -1.69 -9.77 17.29
CA ASN A 41 -2.99 -10.45 17.44
C ASN A 41 -3.80 -10.47 16.13
N CYS A 42 -3.21 -10.01 15.04
CA CYS A 42 -3.88 -9.92 13.74
C CYS A 42 -3.37 -11.03 12.81
N THR A 43 -4.30 -11.86 12.34
CA THR A 43 -4.03 -13.00 11.46
C THR A 43 -3.85 -12.62 9.99
N TRP A 44 -4.06 -11.34 9.63
CA TRP A 44 -3.98 -10.91 8.24
C TRP A 44 -2.58 -11.15 7.65
N LEU A 45 -2.56 -11.82 6.51
CA LEU A 45 -1.36 -12.25 5.81
C LEU A 45 -1.65 -12.39 4.32
N VAL A 46 -0.72 -11.95 3.49
CA VAL A 46 -0.63 -12.40 2.09
C VAL A 46 0.74 -13.00 1.84
N TYR A 47 0.76 -14.17 1.21
CA TYR A 47 1.95 -14.84 0.73
C TYR A 47 1.82 -15.10 -0.77
N ALA A 48 2.79 -14.61 -1.52
CA ALA A 48 2.86 -14.79 -2.96
C ALA A 48 4.29 -15.18 -3.37
N SER A 49 4.41 -15.98 -4.41
CA SER A 49 5.70 -16.44 -4.93
C SER A 49 5.61 -16.78 -6.41
N ILE A 50 6.75 -16.79 -7.09
CA ILE A 50 6.86 -17.45 -8.37
C ILE A 50 6.52 -18.93 -8.21
N ASP A 51 5.57 -19.37 -9.02
CA ASP A 51 5.21 -20.76 -9.21
C ASP A 51 6.28 -21.47 -10.05
N ARG A 52 6.61 -22.72 -9.68
CA ARG A 52 7.74 -23.42 -10.30
C ARG A 52 7.39 -23.93 -11.70
N ASP A 53 6.14 -24.31 -11.91
CA ASP A 53 5.71 -24.97 -13.13
C ASP A 53 5.33 -23.93 -14.20
N SER A 54 4.58 -22.91 -13.81
CA SER A 54 4.16 -21.83 -14.72
C SER A 54 5.16 -20.68 -14.85
N GLY A 55 6.07 -20.51 -13.88
CA GLY A 55 6.93 -19.31 -13.79
C GLY A 55 6.17 -18.03 -13.41
N ASP A 56 4.87 -18.13 -13.15
CA ASP A 56 4.01 -17.00 -12.82
C ASP A 56 4.10 -16.62 -11.34
N PHE A 57 3.99 -15.33 -11.04
CA PHE A 57 3.93 -14.87 -9.66
C PHE A 57 2.48 -14.96 -9.13
N ILE A 58 2.24 -15.95 -8.27
CA ILE A 58 0.90 -16.29 -7.76
C ILE A 58 0.76 -16.04 -6.25
N VAL A 59 -0.46 -15.74 -5.82
CA VAL A 59 -0.81 -15.70 -4.39
C VAL A 59 -1.08 -17.12 -3.92
N LYS A 60 -0.25 -17.64 -3.01
CA LYS A 60 -0.36 -19.01 -2.50
C LYS A 60 -1.14 -19.11 -1.20
N ASN A 61 -1.09 -18.07 -0.36
CA ASN A 61 -1.87 -18.04 0.86
C ASN A 61 -2.38 -16.61 1.12
N TYR A 62 -3.67 -16.48 1.42
CA TYR A 62 -4.30 -15.22 1.74
C TYR A 62 -5.25 -15.36 2.94
N HIS A 63 -4.86 -14.76 4.06
CA HIS A 63 -5.73 -14.57 5.22
C HIS A 63 -6.23 -13.12 5.21
N HIS A 64 -7.48 -12.93 4.80
CA HIS A 64 -8.09 -11.61 4.57
C HIS A 64 -8.56 -10.91 5.85
N VAL A 65 -8.66 -11.62 6.98
CA VAL A 65 -9.26 -11.08 8.21
C VAL A 65 -8.27 -10.21 8.99
N HIS A 66 -8.62 -8.94 9.15
CA HIS A 66 -7.99 -8.03 10.10
C HIS A 66 -8.79 -8.02 11.42
N LYS A 67 -8.13 -8.32 12.54
CA LYS A 67 -8.68 -8.14 13.90
C LYS A 67 -8.13 -6.90 14.62
N CYS A 68 -7.33 -6.10 13.93
CA CYS A 68 -6.72 -4.90 14.49
C CYS A 68 -7.55 -3.64 14.18
N ILE A 69 -7.33 -2.60 14.97
CA ILE A 69 -7.93 -1.27 14.75
C ILE A 69 -7.15 -0.55 13.62
N PRO A 70 -7.81 0.24 12.75
CA PRO A 70 -7.14 1.12 11.79
C PRO A 70 -6.21 2.11 12.52
N LEU A 71 -5.09 2.47 11.89
CA LEU A 71 -4.09 3.36 12.49
C LEU A 71 -4.05 4.70 11.77
N ASN A 72 -3.82 5.79 12.50
CA ASN A 72 -3.74 7.15 11.92
C ASN A 72 -2.35 7.48 11.35
N MET A 73 -1.41 6.53 11.31
CA MET A 73 -0.09 6.72 10.71
C MET A 73 0.34 5.48 9.95
N ASN A 74 0.78 5.66 8.71
CA ASN A 74 1.27 4.58 7.86
C ASN A 74 2.58 4.98 7.18
N LYS A 75 3.69 4.30 7.50
CA LYS A 75 5.01 4.55 6.90
C LYS A 75 5.05 4.32 5.38
N LEU A 76 4.13 3.52 4.84
CA LEU A 76 4.00 3.30 3.39
C LEU A 76 3.27 4.45 2.69
N CYS A 77 2.56 5.30 3.43
CA CYS A 77 1.96 6.53 2.92
C CYS A 77 3.04 7.62 2.79
N ASN A 78 3.88 7.51 1.76
CA ASN A 78 4.90 8.51 1.44
C ASN A 78 4.53 9.30 0.18
N SER A 79 5.18 10.44 -0.02
CA SER A 79 4.93 11.35 -1.16
C SER A 79 5.01 10.63 -2.51
N LYS A 80 5.92 9.66 -2.68
CA LYS A 80 6.06 8.87 -3.91
C LYS A 80 4.84 7.99 -4.19
N LEU A 81 4.27 7.35 -3.16
CA LEU A 81 3.07 6.53 -3.29
C LEU A 81 1.84 7.39 -3.56
N ILE A 82 1.72 8.53 -2.88
CA ILE A 82 0.62 9.50 -3.09
C ILE A 82 0.68 10.04 -4.51
N ALA A 83 1.83 10.56 -4.95
CA ALA A 83 2.03 11.06 -6.30
C ALA A 83 1.67 10.00 -7.35
N ARG A 84 2.05 8.74 -7.14
CA ARG A 84 1.67 7.66 -8.06
C ARG A 84 0.18 7.33 -8.03
N LYS A 85 -0.50 7.41 -6.88
CA LYS A 85 -1.95 7.15 -6.76
C LYS A 85 -2.77 8.21 -7.49
N PHE A 86 -2.35 9.48 -7.42
CA PHE A 86 -3.10 10.61 -7.95
C PHE A 86 -2.55 11.16 -9.27
N LYS A 87 -1.48 10.59 -9.81
CA LYS A 87 -0.82 11.06 -11.04
C LYS A 87 -1.83 11.30 -12.15
N ASP A 88 -2.64 10.30 -12.48
CA ASP A 88 -3.55 10.37 -13.63
C ASP A 88 -4.67 11.40 -13.40
N LYS A 89 -5.12 11.56 -12.14
CA LYS A 89 -6.13 12.57 -11.77
C LYS A 89 -5.57 14.00 -11.81
N ILE A 90 -4.31 14.19 -11.41
CA ILE A 90 -3.65 15.50 -11.47
C ILE A 90 -3.35 15.87 -12.93
N VAL A 91 -2.84 14.92 -13.72
CA VAL A 91 -2.48 15.16 -15.13
C VAL A 91 -3.72 15.42 -16.00
N SER A 92 -4.84 14.76 -15.72
CA SER A 92 -6.10 15.00 -16.44
C SER A 92 -6.76 16.36 -16.12
N GLN A 93 -6.28 17.06 -15.08
CA GLN A 93 -6.83 18.35 -14.64
C GLN A 93 -5.71 19.39 -14.55
N PRO A 94 -5.23 19.93 -15.68
CA PRO A 94 -4.09 20.85 -15.70
C PRO A 94 -4.32 22.15 -14.91
N TYR A 95 -5.58 22.52 -14.68
CA TYR A 95 -5.97 23.72 -13.91
C TYR A 95 -6.41 23.41 -12.47
N ILE A 96 -6.22 22.17 -12.00
CA ILE A 96 -6.56 21.82 -10.62
C ILE A 96 -5.77 22.69 -9.65
N ARG A 97 -6.48 23.32 -8.72
CA ARG A 97 -5.87 24.26 -7.79
C ARG A 97 -5.17 23.50 -6.68
N ILE A 98 -4.12 24.09 -6.12
CA ILE A 98 -3.28 23.45 -5.08
C ILE A 98 -4.13 22.96 -3.89
N TRP A 99 -5.14 23.74 -3.47
CA TRP A 99 -6.00 23.34 -2.37
C TRP A 99 -6.92 22.16 -2.73
N GLU A 100 -7.34 22.02 -3.99
CA GLU A 100 -8.14 20.89 -4.44
C GLU A 100 -7.29 19.61 -4.45
N ILE A 101 -6.02 19.70 -4.83
CA ILE A 101 -5.06 18.59 -4.68
C ILE A 101 -4.92 18.21 -3.20
N GLN A 102 -4.79 19.20 -2.31
CA GLN A 102 -4.68 18.95 -0.86
C GLN A 102 -5.95 18.29 -0.30
N ASP A 103 -7.13 18.75 -0.72
CA ASP A 103 -8.41 18.20 -0.32
C ASP A 103 -8.59 16.77 -0.82
N LEU A 104 -8.23 16.50 -2.08
CA LEU A 104 -8.19 15.16 -2.65
C LEU A 104 -7.33 14.22 -1.80
N PHE A 105 -6.15 14.63 -1.36
CA PHE A 105 -5.29 13.80 -0.52
C PHE A 105 -5.89 13.58 0.88
N ARG A 106 -6.49 14.61 1.49
CA ARG A 106 -7.13 14.50 2.81
C ARG A 106 -8.33 13.56 2.78
N ASN A 107 -9.21 13.70 1.81
CA ASN A 107 -10.46 12.93 1.72
C ASN A 107 -10.22 11.46 1.32
N SER A 108 -9.25 11.21 0.45
CA SER A 108 -8.98 9.86 -0.06
C SER A 108 -8.08 9.02 0.85
N LEU A 109 -7.22 9.65 1.66
CA LEU A 109 -6.26 8.95 2.51
C LEU A 109 -6.59 9.08 4.00
N VAL A 110 -7.38 10.07 4.40
CA VAL A 110 -7.81 10.34 5.80
C VAL A 110 -6.67 10.13 6.80
N PHE A 111 -5.51 10.66 6.43
CA PHE A 111 -4.34 10.80 7.27
C PHE A 111 -4.08 12.31 7.41
N TYR A 112 -3.65 12.73 8.59
CA TYR A 112 -3.03 14.04 8.74
C TYR A 112 -1.76 14.05 7.87
N VAL A 113 -1.80 14.77 6.74
CA VAL A 113 -0.58 15.18 6.03
C VAL A 113 0.09 16.23 6.91
N GLY A 114 0.78 15.78 7.96
CA GLY A 114 1.59 16.65 8.79
C GLY A 114 2.71 17.23 7.93
N LYS A 115 2.85 18.56 7.92
CA LYS A 115 4.09 19.19 7.49
C LYS A 115 5.20 18.55 8.31
N LYS A 116 6.26 18.02 7.67
CA LYS A 116 7.52 17.84 8.38
C LYS A 116 7.93 19.24 8.84
N LEU A 117 7.79 19.52 10.13
CA LEU A 117 8.59 20.57 10.75
C LEU A 117 10.03 20.09 10.58
N GLN A 118 10.75 20.72 9.65
CA GLN A 118 12.20 20.65 9.63
C GLN A 118 12.65 21.30 10.93
N GLY A 119 13.27 20.51 11.80
CA GLY A 119 14.25 20.98 12.76
C GLY A 119 15.63 20.83 12.15
#